data_AF-A0A6V7J472-F1
#
_entry.id   AF-A0A6V7J472-F1
#
_cell.length_a   1.000
_cell.length_b   1.000
_cell.length_c   1.000
_cell.angle_alpha   90.00
_cell.angle_beta   90.00
_cell.angle_gamma   90.00
#
_symmetry.space_group_name_H-M   'P 1'
#
loop_
_entity.id
_entity.type
_entity.pdbx_description
1 polymer ?
#
loop_
_entity_poly.entity_id
_entity_poly.type
_entity_poly.pdbx_seq_one_letter_code
_entity_poly.pdbx_strand_id
1 'polypeptide(L)'
;MSKGSPKPIVEWTNDDVIKWLIDTGHSSVTGHFQKHDIDGKALLTLREEDLKCQGMNIVKIGEIKRLYISIKKLQKENVGVLFELGQIDFFSGSNFYNQQRHE
;
A
#
# COMPACT_ATOMS: atom_id res chain seq x y z
N MET A 1 -25.49 -8.58 -15.00
CA MET A 1 -24.98 -7.31 -14.43
C MET A 1 -23.63 -7.04 -15.05
N SER A 2 -23.48 -5.94 -15.80
CA SER A 2 -22.18 -5.50 -16.30
C SER A 2 -21.30 -5.19 -15.09
N LYS A 3 -20.22 -5.94 -14.87
CA LYS A 3 -19.19 -5.53 -13.92
C LYS A 3 -18.54 -4.29 -14.53
N GLY A 4 -18.90 -3.11 -14.00
CA GLY A 4 -18.21 -1.88 -14.34
C GLY A 4 -16.71 -2.05 -14.15
N SER A 5 -15.91 -1.33 -14.94
CA SER A 5 -14.47 -1.28 -14.76
C SER A 5 -14.15 -0.97 -13.30
N PRO A 6 -13.17 -1.67 -12.67
CA PRO A 6 -12.80 -1.40 -11.30
C PRO A 6 -12.45 0.08 -11.14
N LYS A 7 -13.00 0.70 -10.10
CA LYS A 7 -12.78 2.11 -9.76
C LYS A 7 -11.27 2.36 -9.60
N PRO A 8 -10.71 3.41 -10.22
CA PRO A 8 -9.30 3.77 -10.05
C PRO A 8 -8.95 3.97 -8.57
N ILE A 9 -7.78 3.49 -8.15
CA ILE A 9 -7.36 3.56 -6.75
C ILE A 9 -7.25 4.99 -6.21
N VAL A 10 -6.94 5.97 -7.06
CA VAL A 10 -6.90 7.40 -6.69
C VAL A 10 -8.27 7.96 -6.31
N GLU A 11 -9.36 7.27 -6.66
CA GLU A 11 -10.72 7.65 -6.31
C GLU A 11 -11.26 6.84 -5.13
N TRP A 12 -10.54 5.81 -4.66
CA TRP A 12 -11.01 4.98 -3.56
C TRP A 12 -11.20 5.80 -2.29
N THR A 13 -12.39 5.68 -1.71
CA THR A 13 -12.69 6.23 -0.38
C THR A 13 -12.14 5.29 0.69
N ASN A 14 -12.24 5.70 1.96
CA ASN A 14 -11.94 4.81 3.08
C ASN A 14 -12.79 3.51 3.04
N ASP A 15 -14.06 3.58 2.64
CA ASP A 15 -14.93 2.40 2.49
C ASP A 15 -14.43 1.42 1.41
N ASP A 16 -13.93 1.95 0.29
CA ASP A 16 -13.31 1.12 -0.75
C ASP A 16 -12.05 0.41 -0.22
N VAL A 17 -11.25 1.10 0.61
CA VAL A 17 -10.08 0.52 1.28
C VAL A 17 -10.49 -0.55 2.30
N ILE A 18 -11.54 -0.32 3.09
CA ILE A 18 -12.07 -1.32 4.01
C ILE A 18 -12.50 -2.58 3.26
N LYS A 19 -13.20 -2.41 2.14
CA LYS A 19 -13.59 -3.53 1.29
C LYS A 19 -12.37 -4.29 0.76
N TRP A 20 -11.36 -3.57 0.26
CA TRP A 20 -10.12 -4.19 -0.21
C TRP A 20 -9.39 -4.97 0.89
N LEU A 21 -9.32 -4.44 2.12
CA LEU A 21 -8.73 -5.14 3.25
C LEU A 21 -9.46 -6.44 3.57
N ILE A 22 -10.79 -6.43 3.55
CA ILE A 22 -11.60 -7.65 3.75
C ILE A 22 -11.33 -8.66 2.63
N ASP A 23 -11.41 -8.23 1.37
CA ASP A 23 -11.24 -9.09 0.19
C ASP A 23 -9.82 -9.68 0.09
N THR A 24 -8.82 -9.03 0.69
CA THR A 24 -7.43 -9.50 0.72
C THR A 24 -7.03 -10.22 2.01
N GLY A 25 -7.98 -10.44 2.93
CA GLY A 25 -7.77 -11.25 4.14
C GLY A 25 -7.23 -10.50 5.37
N HIS A 26 -7.35 -9.16 5.38
CA HIS A 26 -6.90 -8.25 6.44
C HIS A 26 -8.07 -7.61 7.19
N SER A 27 -9.18 -8.33 7.37
CA SER A 27 -10.39 -7.80 8.03
C SER A 27 -10.14 -7.34 9.48
N SER A 28 -9.16 -7.91 10.17
CA SER A 28 -8.78 -7.58 11.55
C SER A 28 -8.29 -6.13 11.75
N VAL A 29 -7.76 -5.49 10.70
CA VAL A 29 -7.21 -4.12 10.82
C VAL A 29 -8.16 -3.04 10.29
N THR A 30 -9.31 -3.42 9.76
CA THR A 30 -10.28 -2.51 9.13
C THR A 30 -10.68 -1.35 10.03
N GLY A 31 -10.97 -1.59 11.31
CA GLY A 31 -11.32 -0.54 12.26
C GLY A 31 -10.22 0.52 12.44
N HIS A 32 -8.94 0.13 12.34
CA HIS A 32 -7.83 1.07 12.41
C HIS A 32 -7.76 1.93 11.14
N PHE A 33 -7.89 1.32 9.97
CA PHE A 33 -7.88 2.04 8.69
C PHE A 33 -9.06 3.00 8.56
N GLN A 34 -10.25 2.60 9.03
CA GLN A 34 -11.43 3.47 9.04
C GLN A 34 -11.22 4.66 9.99
N LYS A 35 -10.69 4.41 11.19
CA LYS A 35 -10.43 5.46 12.19
C LYS A 35 -9.42 6.51 11.71
N HIS A 36 -8.41 6.10 10.93
CA HIS A 36 -7.39 6.99 10.39
C HIS A 36 -7.75 7.56 9.01
N ASP A 37 -8.98 7.35 8.54
CA ASP A 37 -9.47 7.83 7.26
C ASP A 37 -8.54 7.48 6.08
N ILE A 38 -8.06 6.23 6.05
CA ILE A 38 -7.13 5.78 5.02
C ILE A 38 -7.88 5.56 3.70
N ASP A 39 -7.77 6.52 2.79
CA ASP A 39 -8.25 6.44 1.41
C ASP A 39 -7.25 5.70 0.49
N GLY A 40 -7.58 5.55 -0.81
CA GLY A 40 -6.73 4.82 -1.74
C GLY A 40 -5.35 5.44 -1.96
N LYS A 41 -5.23 6.76 -1.91
CA LYS A 41 -3.94 7.45 -2.03
C LYS A 41 -3.09 7.18 -0.81
N ALA A 42 -3.66 7.35 0.38
CA ALA A 42 -3.00 7.06 1.65
C ALA A 42 -2.54 5.58 1.71
N LEU A 43 -3.42 4.64 1.35
CA LEU A 43 -3.10 3.20 1.27
C LEU A 43 -1.91 2.93 0.35
N LEU A 44 -1.90 3.55 -0.84
CA LEU A 44 -0.80 3.41 -1.79
C LEU A 44 0.52 3.96 -1.27
N THR A 45 0.50 4.99 -0.44
CA THR A 45 1.71 5.61 0.09
C THR A 45 2.17 5.03 1.43
N LEU A 46 1.41 4.11 2.03
CA LEU A 46 1.79 3.49 3.30
C LEU A 46 3.13 2.75 3.20
N ARG A 47 3.98 3.00 4.19
CA ARG A 47 5.23 2.27 4.42
C ARG A 47 5.09 1.33 5.60
N GLU A 48 6.05 0.42 5.75
CA GLU A 48 5.97 -0.59 6.81
C GLU A 48 6.02 0.04 8.22
N GLU A 49 6.77 1.13 8.36
CA GLU A 49 6.89 1.94 9.58
C GLU A 49 5.56 2.59 9.98
N ASP A 50 4.74 3.01 9.02
CA ASP A 50 3.45 3.64 9.29
C ASP A 50 2.48 2.63 9.92
N LEU A 51 2.56 1.35 9.52
CA LEU A 51 1.78 0.24 10.10
C LEU A 51 2.23 -0.13 11.52
N LYS A 52 3.49 0.14 11.86
CA LYS A 52 4.07 -0.09 13.20
C LYS A 52 3.82 1.08 14.14
N CYS A 53 3.39 2.23 13.63
CA CYS A 53 3.13 3.40 14.43
C CYS A 53 2.07 3.10 15.50
N GLN A 54 2.27 3.62 16.71
CA GLN A 54 1.38 3.38 17.85
C GLN A 54 -0.09 3.74 17.56
N GLY A 55 -0.34 4.64 16.60
CA GLY A 55 -1.68 4.98 16.14
C GLY A 55 -2.43 3.82 15.46
N MET A 56 -1.75 2.95 14.71
CA MET A 56 -2.36 1.83 13.96
C MET A 56 -2.61 0.60 14.85
N ASN A 57 -1.89 0.48 15.95
CA ASN A 57 -2.04 -0.58 16.98
C ASN A 57 -2.04 -2.03 16.43
N ILE A 58 -1.37 -2.27 15.30
CA ILE A 58 -1.20 -3.63 14.75
C ILE A 58 -0.01 -4.26 15.47
N VAL A 59 -0.29 -5.14 16.45
CA VAL A 59 0.74 -5.61 17.39
C VAL A 59 1.52 -6.83 16.89
N LYS A 60 0.94 -7.61 15.97
CA LYS A 60 1.53 -8.87 15.49
C LYS A 60 2.42 -8.59 14.28
N ILE A 61 3.73 -8.83 14.41
CA ILE A 61 4.70 -8.65 13.31
C ILE A 61 4.29 -9.42 12.05
N GLY A 62 3.78 -10.65 12.20
CA GLY A 62 3.32 -11.44 11.05
C GLY A 62 2.13 -10.82 10.31
N GLU A 63 1.24 -10.13 11.02
CA GLU A 63 0.09 -9.42 10.45
C GLU A 63 0.54 -8.17 9.71
N ILE A 64 1.42 -7.37 10.32
CA ILE A 64 2.08 -6.22 9.67
C ILE A 64 2.74 -6.66 8.37
N LYS A 65 3.53 -7.74 8.40
CA LYS A 65 4.27 -8.21 7.23
C LYS A 65 3.35 -8.69 6.10
N ARG A 66 2.31 -9.46 6.40
CA ARG A 66 1.35 -9.91 5.37
C ARG A 66 0.57 -8.74 4.76
N LEU A 67 0.12 -7.80 5.59
CA LEU A 67 -0.54 -6.59 5.11
C LEU A 67 0.39 -5.76 4.22
N TYR A 68 1.62 -5.53 4.66
CA TYR A 68 2.59 -4.77 3.89
C TYR A 68 2.92 -5.44 2.56
N ILE A 69 3.02 -6.78 2.50
CA ILE A 69 3.19 -7.51 1.23
C ILE A 69 2.02 -7.26 0.28
N SER A 70 0.77 -7.29 0.77
CA SER A 70 -0.41 -6.95 -0.04
C SER A 70 -0.37 -5.51 -0.54
N ILE A 71 0.05 -4.56 0.30
CA ILE A 71 0.22 -3.15 -0.09
C ILE A 71 1.33 -3.01 -1.15
N LYS A 72 2.49 -3.67 -0.99
CA LYS A 72 3.57 -3.66 -2.00
C LYS A 72 3.10 -4.19 -3.35
N LYS A 73 2.27 -5.23 -3.36
CA LYS A 73 1.66 -5.76 -4.59
C LYS A 73 0.76 -4.71 -5.24
N LEU A 74 -0.12 -4.08 -4.46
CA LEU A 74 -1.01 -3.02 -4.93
C LEU A 74 -0.23 -1.82 -5.49
N GLN A 75 0.84 -1.41 -4.83
CA GLN A 75 1.76 -0.37 -5.31
C GLN A 75 2.39 -0.72 -6.66
N LYS A 76 2.83 -1.98 -6.84
CA LYS A 76 3.41 -2.44 -8.11
C LYS A 76 2.39 -2.41 -9.25
N GLU A 77 1.14 -2.76 -8.96
CA GLU A 77 0.04 -2.72 -9.94
C GLU A 77 -0.37 -1.27 -10.30
N ASN A 78 -0.02 -0.29 -9.47
CA ASN A 78 -0.38 1.12 -9.61
C ASN A 78 0.87 2.05 -9.67
N VAL A 79 1.96 1.57 -10.27
CA VAL A 79 3.24 2.31 -10.32
C VAL A 79 3.12 3.67 -11.02
N GLY A 80 2.29 3.77 -12.07
CA GLY A 80 2.03 5.03 -12.76
C GLY A 80 1.39 6.07 -11.84
N VAL A 81 0.45 5.64 -11.00
CA VAL A 81 -0.18 6.50 -9.98
C VAL A 81 0.85 6.96 -8.94
N LEU A 82 1.73 6.08 -8.48
CA LEU A 82 2.78 6.46 -7.53
C LEU A 82 3.74 7.50 -8.11
N PHE A 83 4.05 7.42 -9.41
CA PHE A 83 4.83 8.44 -10.10
C PHE A 83 4.07 9.77 -10.16
N GLU A 84 2.79 9.76 -10.54
CA GLU A 84 1.94 10.95 -10.56
C GLU A 84 1.77 11.60 -9.18
N LEU A 85 1.79 10.80 -8.11
CA LEU A 85 1.77 11.27 -6.72
C LEU A 85 3.15 11.73 -6.19
N GLY A 86 4.20 11.69 -7.02
CA GLY A 86 5.55 12.09 -6.65
C GLY A 86 6.22 11.19 -5.61
N GLN A 87 5.79 9.93 -5.50
CA GLN A 87 6.33 8.96 -4.53
C GLN A 87 7.54 8.19 -5.06
N ILE A 88 7.71 8.14 -6.37
CA ILE A 88 8.81 7.46 -7.05
C ILE A 88 9.28 8.30 -8.24
N ASP A 89 10.58 8.23 -8.53
CA ASP A 89 11.17 8.82 -9.72
C ASP A 89 11.65 7.70 -10.66
N PHE A 90 11.49 7.88 -11.98
CA PHE A 90 11.95 6.90 -12.98
C PHE A 90 13.48 6.73 -13.04
N PHE A 91 14.25 7.56 -12.33
CA PHE A 91 15.72 7.57 -12.37
C PHE A 91 16.41 6.79 -11.24
N SER A 92 15.69 6.20 -10.28
CA SER A 92 16.31 5.49 -9.14
C SER A 92 16.88 4.09 -9.49
N GLY A 93 16.94 3.72 -10.77
CA GLY A 93 17.49 2.45 -11.25
C GLY A 93 19.02 2.33 -11.23
N SER A 94 19.77 3.38 -10.87
CA SER A 94 21.22 3.42 -11.12
C SER A 94 22.13 2.82 -10.04
N ASN A 95 21.62 2.35 -8.89
CA ASN A 95 22.48 1.90 -7.78
C ASN A 95 22.53 0.38 -7.53
N PHE A 96 21.99 -0.46 -8.42
CA PHE A 96 22.07 -1.92 -8.25
C PHE A 96 23.18 -2.62 -9.07
N TYR A 97 24.04 -1.89 -9.80
CA TYR A 97 25.09 -2.50 -10.65
C TYR A 97 26.55 -2.15 -10.31
N ASN A 98 26.85 -1.35 -9.27
CA ASN A 98 28.23 -0.95 -8.98
C ASN A 98 28.87 -1.54 -7.71
N GLN A 99 28.28 -2.58 -7.10
CA GLN A 99 28.84 -3.18 -5.89
C GLN A 99 29.19 -4.66 -6.04
N GLN A 100 29.91 -5.02 -7.11
CA GLN A 100 30.65 -6.29 -7.17
C GLN A 100 31.77 -6.35 -8.24
N ARG A 101 32.53 -5.25 -8.43
CA ARG A 101 33.83 -5.30 -9.13
C ARG A 101 34.91 -4.50 -8.42
N HIS A 102 35.21 -4.90 -7.20
CA HIS A 102 36.48 -4.75 -6.48
C HIS A 102 36.45 -5.96 -5.53
N GLU A 103 37.31 -6.97 -5.61
CA GLU A 103 38.71 -7.10 -6.04
C GLU A 103 38.92 -8.44 -6.77
#